data_AF-A0A8D8DB70-F1
#
_entry.id   AF-A0A8D8DB70-F1
#
_cell.length_a   1.000
_cell.length_b   1.000
_cell.length_c   1.000
_cell.angle_alpha   90.00
_cell.angle_beta   90.00
_cell.angle_gamma   90.00
#
_symmetry.space_group_name_H-M   'P 1'
#
loop_
_entity.id
_entity.type
_entity.pdbx_description
1 polymer ?
#
loop_
_entity_poly.entity_id
_entity_poly.type
_entity_poly.pdbx_seq_one_letter_code
_entity_poly.pdbx_strand_id
1 'polypeptide(L)'
;MIKLQSCLICLVVTLLGAQAAPTELTGEGSNGDSVAPNPYQELLLNEYRSACMKMSGSEAGYLKTVSAFRPATMCFVESEGVAEFMLAIRQNGSTKEARTAIIDRYFPALNRSLECFNDIVEGAAMCSGDDLSVSKEIYSKMMTNYLELLCKDGGQFVFDFQKEEVQLCVSNIVRQADHCKMYDNMFKKPISQFKERECRILKQSKKCLKDLADRCQEISVMDVFNAAYNPIEEASKCNQV
;
A
#
# COMPACT_ATOMS: atom_id res chain seq x y z
N MET A 1 -9.76 -7.91 -0.92
CA MET A 1 -8.38 -7.60 -1.35
C MET A 1 -8.15 -6.25 -2.02
N ILE A 2 -9.15 -5.36 -2.16
CA ILE A 2 -8.82 -3.95 -1.85
C ILE A 2 -8.12 -3.98 -0.50
N LYS A 3 -8.68 -4.70 0.47
CA LYS A 3 -8.00 -5.28 1.66
C LYS A 3 -6.57 -5.85 1.59
N LEU A 4 -5.95 -6.24 0.46
CA LEU A 4 -4.58 -6.83 0.43
C LEU A 4 -3.55 -5.83 -0.10
N GLN A 5 -3.88 -5.14 -1.20
CA GLN A 5 -3.15 -3.95 -1.61
C GLN A 5 -3.39 -2.83 -0.60
N SER A 6 -4.63 -2.59 -0.16
CA SER A 6 -4.97 -1.83 1.05
C SER A 6 -4.49 -2.47 2.35
N CYS A 7 -4.00 -3.72 2.43
CA CYS A 7 -3.28 -4.15 3.65
C CYS A 7 -1.87 -3.62 3.62
N LEU A 8 -1.16 -3.74 2.50
CA LEU A 8 0.19 -3.20 2.34
C LEU A 8 0.17 -1.65 2.38
N ILE A 9 -0.83 -1.03 1.73
CA ILE A 9 -1.06 0.41 1.71
C ILE A 9 -1.64 0.87 3.04
N CYS A 10 -2.60 0.19 3.69
CA CYS A 10 -2.99 0.59 5.04
C CYS A 10 -1.85 0.33 6.01
N LEU A 11 -0.99 -0.68 5.87
CA LEU A 11 0.21 -0.82 6.70
C LEU A 11 1.19 0.31 6.44
N VAL A 12 1.50 0.65 5.20
CA VAL A 12 2.40 1.77 4.86
C VAL A 12 1.78 3.13 5.24
N VAL A 13 0.49 3.36 5.01
CA VAL A 13 -0.25 4.60 5.33
C VAL A 13 -0.56 4.71 6.83
N THR A 14 -0.79 3.61 7.56
CA THR A 14 -0.90 3.65 9.04
C THR A 14 0.47 3.80 9.68
N LEU A 15 1.52 3.15 9.15
CA LEU A 15 2.89 3.33 9.63
C LEU A 15 3.42 4.74 9.35
N LEU A 16 3.07 5.36 8.22
CA LEU A 16 3.47 6.74 7.88
C LEU A 16 2.53 7.79 8.51
N GLY A 17 1.23 7.50 8.63
CA GLY A 17 0.22 8.40 9.20
C GLY A 17 0.23 8.47 10.73
N ALA A 18 0.63 7.38 11.41
CA ALA A 18 0.78 7.36 12.87
C ALA A 18 1.94 8.25 13.37
N GLN A 19 2.83 8.71 12.48
CA GLN A 19 3.96 9.57 12.81
C GLN A 19 3.61 11.07 12.69
N ALA A 20 2.48 11.41 12.07
CA ALA A 20 2.02 12.79 11.91
C ALA A 20 1.01 13.23 12.99
N ALA A 21 0.56 12.32 13.86
CA ALA A 21 -0.25 12.65 15.03
C ALA A 21 0.65 12.97 16.24
N PRO A 22 0.34 14.01 17.04
CA PRO A 22 1.09 14.30 18.25
C PRO A 22 0.86 13.20 19.29
N THR A 23 1.93 12.46 19.58
CA THR A 23 2.30 11.88 20.88
C THR A 23 1.18 11.20 21.70
N GLU A 24 1.00 9.88 21.52
CA GLU A 24 0.65 8.92 22.60
C GLU A 24 1.23 7.51 22.29
N LEU A 25 2.51 7.42 21.90
CA LEU A 25 3.21 6.14 21.73
C LEU A 25 4.51 6.01 22.55
N THR A 26 4.73 6.90 23.52
CA THR A 26 5.71 6.71 24.59
C THR A 26 4.99 6.57 25.93
N GLY A 27 4.28 5.46 26.09
CA GLY A 27 3.91 4.96 27.40
C GLY A 27 5.13 4.33 28.07
N GLU A 28 6.04 5.15 28.61
CA GLU A 28 6.89 4.69 29.70
C GLU A 28 6.02 4.59 30.95
N GLY A 29 5.59 3.37 31.28
CA GLY A 29 4.96 3.10 32.57
C GLY A 29 3.96 1.95 32.60
N SER A 30 4.50 0.75 32.85
CA SER A 30 3.86 -0.35 33.59
C SER A 30 2.93 -1.33 32.85
N ASN A 31 3.31 -2.60 32.99
CA ASN A 31 2.54 -3.83 32.82
C ASN A 31 2.08 -4.23 31.41
N GLY A 32 2.85 -5.12 30.79
CA GLY A 32 2.46 -6.54 30.62
C GLY A 32 1.11 -6.90 29.97
N ASP A 33 0.38 -5.98 29.36
CA ASP A 33 -0.90 -6.29 28.76
C ASP A 33 -0.76 -6.47 27.25
N SER A 34 -0.88 -7.74 26.84
CA SER A 34 -1.07 -8.16 25.46
C SER A 34 -2.27 -7.42 24.86
N VAL A 35 -2.01 -6.42 24.01
CA VAL A 35 -3.02 -5.80 23.15
C VAL A 35 -3.65 -6.93 22.33
N ALA A 36 -4.92 -7.22 22.60
CA ALA A 36 -5.66 -8.23 21.84
C ALA A 36 -5.63 -7.85 20.35
N PRO A 37 -5.36 -8.79 19.43
CA PRO A 37 -5.33 -8.49 18.01
C PRO A 37 -6.67 -7.87 17.58
N ASN A 38 -6.61 -6.78 16.81
CA ASN A 38 -7.81 -6.21 16.21
C ASN A 38 -8.45 -7.30 15.31
N PRO A 39 -9.73 -7.66 15.50
CA PRO A 39 -10.38 -8.73 14.75
C PRO A 39 -10.37 -8.50 13.24
N TYR A 40 -10.33 -7.24 12.79
CA TYR A 40 -10.16 -6.90 11.37
C TYR A 40 -8.75 -7.24 10.86
N GLN A 41 -7.71 -7.02 11.67
CA GLN A 41 -6.34 -7.32 11.30
C GLN A 41 -6.11 -8.83 11.18
N GLU A 42 -6.65 -9.61 12.11
CA GLU A 42 -6.59 -11.07 12.07
C GLU A 42 -7.28 -11.63 10.83
N LEU A 43 -8.47 -11.11 10.49
CA LEU A 43 -9.21 -11.49 9.29
C LEU A 43 -8.40 -11.20 8.01
N LEU A 44 -7.73 -10.04 7.94
CA LEU A 44 -6.89 -9.67 6.80
C LEU A 44 -5.67 -10.58 6.64
N LEU A 45 -4.99 -10.90 7.74
CA LEU A 45 -3.84 -11.80 7.72
C LEU A 45 -4.25 -13.22 7.30
N ASN A 46 -5.41 -13.69 7.75
CA ASN A 46 -5.95 -14.99 7.36
C ASN A 46 -6.37 -15.03 5.87
N GLU A 47 -6.99 -13.96 5.36
CA GLU A 47 -7.29 -13.82 3.93
C GLU A 47 -6.00 -13.85 3.09
N TYR A 48 -4.96 -13.11 3.52
CA TYR A 48 -3.66 -13.09 2.83
C TYR A 48 -3.01 -14.46 2.80
N ARG A 49 -2.96 -15.14 3.96
CA ARG A 49 -2.43 -16.50 4.09
C ARG A 49 -3.13 -17.46 3.13
N SER A 50 -4.45 -17.45 3.13
CA SER A 50 -5.28 -18.30 2.25
C SER A 50 -5.04 -18.02 0.77
N ALA A 51 -4.98 -16.74 0.37
CA ALA A 51 -4.68 -16.35 -1.01
C ALA A 51 -3.27 -16.77 -1.44
N CYS A 52 -2.27 -16.56 -0.58
CA CYS A 52 -0.88 -16.96 -0.83
C CYS A 52 -0.76 -18.48 -1.04
N MET A 53 -1.36 -19.27 -0.14
CA MET A 53 -1.41 -20.74 -0.24
C MET A 53 -2.09 -21.20 -1.53
N LYS A 54 -3.22 -20.59 -1.88
CA LYS A 54 -3.97 -20.94 -3.08
C LYS A 54 -3.20 -20.67 -4.37
N MET A 55 -2.39 -19.61 -4.40
CA MET A 55 -1.65 -19.17 -5.58
C MET A 55 -0.29 -19.85 -5.74
N SER A 56 0.47 -19.95 -4.65
CA SER A 56 1.84 -20.48 -4.67
C SER A 56 1.93 -21.95 -4.27
N GLY A 57 0.90 -22.50 -3.63
CA GLY A 57 0.94 -23.83 -3.01
C GLY A 57 1.74 -23.90 -1.71
N SER A 58 2.23 -22.76 -1.19
CA SER A 58 3.11 -22.70 -0.02
C SER A 58 2.82 -21.50 0.89
N GLU A 59 3.17 -21.65 2.16
CA GLU A 59 3.00 -20.61 3.18
C GLU A 59 4.27 -19.77 3.37
N ALA A 60 5.36 -20.15 2.70
CA ALA A 60 6.67 -19.52 2.86
C ALA A 60 6.65 -18.02 2.54
N GLY A 61 5.95 -17.61 1.47
CA GLY A 61 5.81 -16.20 1.11
C GLY A 61 5.06 -15.40 2.18
N TYR A 62 3.94 -15.95 2.69
CA TYR A 62 3.17 -15.35 3.77
C TYR A 62 4.02 -15.14 5.04
N LEU A 63 4.74 -16.19 5.47
CA LEU A 63 5.58 -16.13 6.67
C LEU A 63 6.73 -15.13 6.51
N LYS A 64 7.38 -15.10 5.34
CA LYS A 64 8.44 -14.12 5.04
C LYS A 64 7.89 -12.69 5.09
N THR A 65 6.75 -12.43 4.46
CA THR A 65 6.09 -11.11 4.48
C THR A 65 5.78 -10.65 5.91
N VAL A 66 5.09 -11.49 6.69
CA VAL A 66 4.63 -11.11 8.04
C VAL A 66 5.81 -10.90 9.00
N SER A 67 6.82 -11.77 8.95
CA SER A 67 8.00 -11.66 9.82
C SER A 67 8.91 -10.47 9.47
N ALA A 68 8.91 -10.04 8.20
CA ALA A 68 9.73 -8.92 7.73
C ALA A 68 9.17 -7.53 8.09
N PHE A 69 7.90 -7.41 8.50
CA PHE A 69 7.29 -6.10 8.80
C PHE A 69 8.03 -5.30 9.88
N ARG A 70 8.24 -5.90 11.05
CA ARG A 70 8.91 -5.22 12.17
C ARG A 70 10.35 -4.78 11.82
N PRO A 71 11.23 -5.64 11.30
CA PRO A 71 12.58 -5.20 10.93
C PRO A 71 12.59 -4.15 9.82
N ALA A 72 11.69 -4.24 8.84
CA ALA A 72 11.55 -3.23 7.78
C ALA A 72 11.19 -1.85 8.35
N THR A 73 10.25 -1.79 9.30
CA THR A 73 9.87 -0.54 9.97
C THR A 73 11.03 0.07 10.75
N MET A 74 11.79 -0.75 11.49
CA MET A 74 12.97 -0.26 12.23
C MET A 74 14.03 0.29 11.27
N CYS A 75 14.36 -0.45 10.21
CA CYS A 75 15.26 0.00 9.15
C CYS A 75 14.80 1.33 8.54
N PHE A 76 13.51 1.49 8.23
CA PHE A 76 12.97 2.71 7.62
C PHE A 76 13.15 3.93 8.53
N VAL A 77 12.83 3.80 9.82
CA VAL A 77 12.95 4.90 10.79
C VAL A 77 14.41 5.28 11.04
N GLU A 78 15.31 4.29 11.02
CA GLU A 78 16.75 4.48 11.21
C GLU A 78 17.48 4.91 9.91
N SER A 79 16.80 4.87 8.77
CA SER A 79 17.38 5.25 7.49
C SER A 79 17.75 6.75 7.49
N GLU A 80 18.94 7.03 6.98
CA GLU A 80 19.48 8.39 6.90
C GLU A 80 18.49 9.34 6.20
N GLY A 81 18.19 10.47 6.84
CA GLY A 81 17.30 11.51 6.32
C GLY A 81 15.82 11.29 6.62
N VAL A 82 15.39 10.10 7.05
CA VAL A 82 13.97 9.83 7.35
C VAL A 82 13.55 10.48 8.67
N ALA A 83 14.37 10.38 9.72
CA ALA A 83 14.11 11.03 11.00
C ALA A 83 14.07 12.56 10.86
N GLU A 84 15.02 13.14 10.11
CA GLU A 84 15.08 14.57 9.83
C GLU A 84 13.88 15.03 9.00
N PHE A 85 13.42 14.22 8.04
CA PHE A 85 12.20 14.48 7.30
C PHE A 85 10.98 14.57 8.21
N MET A 86 10.77 13.57 9.09
CA MET A 86 9.64 13.57 10.03
C MET A 86 9.65 14.82 10.92
N LEU A 87 10.82 15.14 11.48
CA LEU A 87 11.02 16.33 12.31
C LEU A 87 10.73 17.62 11.53
N ALA A 88 11.23 17.73 10.30
CA ALA A 88 11.03 18.89 9.45
C ALA A 88 9.55 19.09 9.09
N ILE A 89 8.84 18.03 8.70
CA ILE A 89 7.39 18.09 8.45
C ILE A 89 6.63 18.52 9.70
N ARG A 90 6.97 17.97 10.86
CA ARG A 90 6.30 18.29 12.13
C ARG A 90 6.49 19.74 12.57
N GLN A 91 7.70 20.28 12.40
CA GLN A 91 8.04 21.63 12.86
C GLN A 91 7.66 22.70 11.84
N ASN A 92 7.80 22.41 10.54
CA ASN A 92 7.76 23.42 9.48
C ASN A 92 6.78 23.09 8.34
N GLY A 93 6.02 21.99 8.41
CA GLY A 93 5.11 21.55 7.34
C GLY A 93 3.70 22.14 7.36
N SER A 94 3.51 23.32 7.97
CA SER A 94 2.17 23.90 8.16
C SER A 94 1.53 24.45 6.87
N THR A 95 2.33 24.87 5.89
CA THR A 95 1.86 25.35 4.59
C THR A 95 2.22 24.38 3.46
N LYS A 96 1.46 24.43 2.35
CA LYS A 96 1.74 23.58 1.19
C LYS A 96 3.14 23.83 0.64
N GLU A 97 3.52 25.09 0.52
CA GLU A 97 4.82 25.52 -0.01
C GLU A 97 5.97 24.99 0.85
N ALA A 98 5.83 25.07 2.18
CA ALA A 98 6.85 24.55 3.09
C ALA A 98 6.97 23.04 3.02
N ARG A 99 5.83 22.32 2.94
CA ARG A 99 5.84 20.85 2.74
C ARG A 99 6.49 20.45 1.42
N THR A 100 6.18 21.14 0.33
CA THR A 100 6.82 20.88 -0.97
C THR A 100 8.33 21.01 -0.86
N ALA A 101 8.84 22.10 -0.28
CA ALA A 101 10.29 22.29 -0.12
C ALA A 101 10.94 21.23 0.78
N ILE A 102 10.26 20.78 1.84
CA ILE A 102 10.75 19.70 2.71
C ILE A 102 10.76 18.38 1.93
N ILE A 103 9.67 18.03 1.25
CA ILE A 103 9.55 16.79 0.48
C ILE A 103 10.61 16.76 -0.63
N ASP A 104 10.77 17.82 -1.42
CA ASP A 104 11.76 17.87 -2.49
C ASP A 104 13.18 17.62 -1.97
N ARG A 105 13.48 18.11 -0.77
CA ARG A 105 14.78 17.90 -0.10
C ARG A 105 14.99 16.46 0.36
N TYR A 106 13.98 15.82 0.92
CA TYR A 106 14.12 14.51 1.56
C TYR A 106 13.61 13.33 0.72
N PHE A 107 12.92 13.57 -0.39
CA PHE A 107 12.41 12.53 -1.29
C PHE A 107 13.48 11.51 -1.71
N PRO A 108 14.72 11.91 -2.06
CA PRO A 108 15.76 10.93 -2.38
C PRO A 108 16.09 9.99 -1.22
N ALA A 109 16.03 10.48 0.03
CA ALA A 109 16.26 9.66 1.22
C ALA A 109 15.08 8.69 1.46
N LEU A 110 13.84 9.19 1.35
CA LEU A 110 12.64 8.36 1.42
C LEU A 110 12.65 7.27 0.34
N ASN A 111 13.05 7.61 -0.88
CA ASN A 111 13.10 6.65 -1.98
C ASN A 111 14.16 5.57 -1.75
N ARG A 112 15.34 5.93 -1.21
CA ARG A 112 16.35 4.94 -0.81
C ARG A 112 15.84 4.01 0.28
N SER A 113 15.15 4.56 1.29
CA SER A 113 14.61 3.78 2.42
C SER A 113 13.57 2.73 2.03
N LEU A 114 13.07 2.75 0.79
CA LEU A 114 12.25 1.65 0.25
C LEU A 114 12.99 0.31 0.25
N GLU A 115 14.33 0.30 0.24
CA GLU A 115 15.13 -0.92 0.34
C GLU A 115 14.90 -1.69 1.64
N CYS A 116 14.49 -1.01 2.71
CA CYS A 116 14.10 -1.64 3.98
C CYS A 116 12.91 -2.61 3.82
N PHE A 117 12.11 -2.46 2.76
CA PHE A 117 10.94 -3.30 2.48
C PHE A 117 11.23 -4.44 1.51
N ASN A 118 12.49 -4.66 1.10
CA ASN A 118 12.87 -5.68 0.12
C ASN A 118 12.42 -7.10 0.52
N ASP A 119 12.51 -7.45 1.81
CA ASP A 119 12.06 -8.77 2.29
C ASP A 119 10.54 -8.93 2.29
N ILE A 120 9.79 -7.85 2.52
CA ILE A 120 8.33 -7.82 2.39
C ILE A 120 7.95 -8.00 0.92
N VAL A 121 8.62 -7.26 0.02
CA VAL A 121 8.44 -7.38 -1.42
C VAL A 121 8.73 -8.80 -1.89
N GLU A 122 9.81 -9.41 -1.42
CA GLU A 122 10.16 -10.78 -1.76
C GLU A 122 9.16 -11.80 -1.22
N GLY A 123 8.72 -11.68 0.03
CA GLY A 123 7.67 -12.54 0.58
C GLY A 123 6.36 -12.44 -0.20
N ALA A 124 5.94 -11.21 -0.55
CA ALA A 124 4.76 -10.98 -1.37
C ALA A 124 4.92 -11.57 -2.77
N ALA A 125 6.10 -11.42 -3.37
CA ALA A 125 6.44 -12.00 -4.66
C ALA A 125 6.36 -13.53 -4.67
N MET A 126 6.77 -14.20 -3.58
CA MET A 126 6.62 -15.66 -3.45
C MET A 126 5.16 -16.13 -3.44
N CYS A 127 4.20 -15.25 -3.10
CA CYS A 127 2.78 -15.58 -3.06
C CYS A 127 2.06 -15.45 -4.42
N SER A 128 2.69 -14.88 -5.45
CA SER A 128 1.99 -14.54 -6.71
C SER A 128 1.75 -15.74 -7.62
N GLY A 129 2.59 -16.79 -7.52
CA GLY A 129 2.63 -17.91 -8.47
C GLY A 129 3.27 -17.57 -9.83
N ASP A 130 3.77 -16.34 -10.00
CA ASP A 130 4.58 -15.91 -11.14
C ASP A 130 6.06 -16.20 -10.90
N ASP A 131 6.90 -15.93 -11.91
CA ASP A 131 8.34 -15.81 -11.70
C ASP A 131 8.65 -14.77 -10.61
N LEU A 132 9.56 -15.12 -9.72
CA LEU A 132 9.90 -14.31 -8.55
C LEU A 132 10.43 -12.93 -8.97
N SER A 133 11.24 -12.85 -10.03
CA SER A 133 11.82 -11.58 -10.48
C SER A 133 10.75 -10.63 -11.03
N VAL A 134 9.82 -11.16 -11.84
CA VAL A 134 8.67 -10.39 -12.36
C VAL A 134 7.81 -9.86 -11.22
N SER A 135 7.52 -10.71 -10.23
CA SER A 135 6.69 -10.33 -9.08
C SER A 135 7.37 -9.28 -8.21
N LYS A 136 8.68 -9.44 -7.94
CA LYS A 136 9.46 -8.45 -7.18
C LYS A 136 9.47 -7.10 -7.89
N GLU A 137 9.61 -7.07 -9.22
CA GLU A 137 9.56 -5.83 -9.99
C GLU A 137 8.19 -5.14 -9.84
N ILE A 138 7.09 -5.88 -9.99
CA ILE A 138 5.73 -5.36 -9.84
C ILE A 138 5.56 -4.71 -8.46
N TYR A 139 5.88 -5.43 -7.38
CA TYR A 139 5.70 -4.93 -6.02
C TYR A 139 6.64 -3.77 -5.69
N SER A 140 7.87 -3.77 -6.21
CA SER A 140 8.82 -2.64 -6.04
C SER A 140 8.31 -1.38 -6.74
N LYS A 141 7.78 -1.51 -7.95
CA LYS A 141 7.13 -0.40 -8.67
C LYS A 141 5.89 0.10 -7.93
N MET A 142 5.07 -0.80 -7.37
CA MET A 142 3.93 -0.37 -6.53
C MET A 142 4.39 0.48 -5.35
N MET A 143 5.41 0.04 -4.61
CA MET A 143 5.97 0.78 -3.47
C MET A 143 6.49 2.17 -3.90
N THR A 144 7.18 2.23 -5.03
CA THR A 144 7.68 3.49 -5.60
C THR A 144 6.53 4.42 -5.97
N ASN A 145 5.52 3.93 -6.69
CA ASN A 145 4.34 4.71 -7.05
C ASN A 145 3.58 5.24 -5.82
N TYR A 146 3.50 4.46 -4.73
CA TYR A 146 2.90 4.93 -3.49
C TYR A 146 3.72 6.04 -2.85
N LEU A 147 5.05 5.90 -2.80
CA LEU A 147 5.90 6.95 -2.25
C LEU A 147 5.76 8.25 -3.07
N GLU A 148 5.80 8.15 -4.39
CA GLU A 148 5.57 9.28 -5.28
C GLU A 148 4.22 9.95 -5.03
N LEU A 149 3.14 9.15 -4.90
CA LEU A 149 1.82 9.67 -4.58
C LEU A 149 1.76 10.38 -3.22
N LEU A 150 2.38 9.81 -2.20
CA LEU A 150 2.44 10.39 -0.85
C LEU A 150 3.26 11.69 -0.81
N CYS A 151 4.20 11.86 -1.73
CA CYS A 151 5.07 13.05 -1.81
C CYS A 151 4.55 14.10 -2.79
N LYS A 152 3.71 13.70 -3.75
CA LYS A 152 3.15 14.57 -4.79
C LYS A 152 2.42 15.78 -4.20
N ASP A 153 2.58 16.92 -4.85
CA ASP A 153 1.91 18.19 -4.53
C ASP A 153 2.09 18.64 -3.06
N GLY A 154 3.27 18.42 -2.48
CA GLY A 154 3.55 18.76 -1.08
C GLY A 154 2.85 17.81 -0.10
N GLY A 155 2.67 16.55 -0.52
CA GLY A 155 1.99 15.52 0.24
C GLY A 155 0.50 15.78 0.46
N GLN A 156 -0.13 16.56 -0.42
CA GLN A 156 -1.53 16.98 -0.28
C GLN A 156 -2.47 15.79 -0.10
N PHE A 157 -2.19 14.66 -0.74
CA PHE A 157 -2.94 13.40 -0.57
C PHE A 157 -3.05 13.00 0.92
N VAL A 158 -1.97 13.10 1.70
CA VAL A 158 -1.96 12.73 3.13
C VAL A 158 -2.90 13.62 3.93
N PHE A 159 -2.92 14.92 3.63
CA PHE A 159 -3.79 15.89 4.31
C PHE A 159 -5.24 15.74 3.91
N ASP A 160 -5.52 15.52 2.63
CA ASP A 160 -6.89 15.27 2.18
C ASP A 160 -7.43 13.97 2.79
N PHE A 161 -6.59 12.93 2.93
CA PHE A 161 -6.96 11.67 3.59
C PHE A 161 -7.31 11.81 5.07
N GLN A 162 -6.94 12.92 5.72
CA GLN A 162 -7.31 13.20 7.11
C GLN A 162 -8.70 13.84 7.25
N LYS A 163 -9.29 14.36 6.17
CA LYS A 163 -10.63 14.95 6.19
C LYS A 163 -11.69 13.87 6.42
N GLU A 164 -12.71 14.17 7.23
CA GLU A 164 -13.74 13.21 7.60
C GLU A 164 -14.58 12.78 6.38
N GLU A 165 -14.99 13.73 5.54
CA GLU A 165 -15.76 13.48 4.33
C GLU A 165 -15.06 12.51 3.38
N VAL A 166 -13.74 12.63 3.30
CA VAL A 166 -12.87 11.77 2.52
C VAL A 166 -12.82 10.36 3.11
N GLN A 167 -12.59 10.24 4.42
CA GLN A 167 -12.47 8.94 5.09
C GLN A 167 -13.77 8.16 4.97
N LEU A 168 -14.91 8.83 5.13
CA LEU A 168 -16.23 8.28 4.90
C LEU A 168 -16.39 7.80 3.46
N CYS A 169 -15.93 8.58 2.49
CA CYS A 169 -16.04 8.20 1.09
C CYS A 169 -15.16 6.99 0.74
N VAL A 170 -13.90 6.97 1.18
CA VAL A 170 -12.98 5.85 0.99
C VAL A 170 -13.52 4.59 1.66
N SER A 171 -14.04 4.69 2.88
CA SER A 171 -14.70 3.58 3.58
C SER A 171 -15.87 3.01 2.76
N ASN A 172 -16.68 3.88 2.14
CA ASN A 172 -17.78 3.46 1.29
C ASN A 172 -17.29 2.76 0.00
N ILE A 173 -16.20 3.24 -0.61
CA ILE A 173 -15.56 2.56 -1.74
C ILE A 173 -15.07 1.18 -1.32
N VAL A 174 -14.34 1.06 -0.21
CA VAL A 174 -13.81 -0.21 0.29
C VAL A 174 -14.94 -1.21 0.57
N ARG A 175 -16.11 -0.74 1.04
CA ARG A 175 -17.28 -1.60 1.26
C ARG A 175 -17.91 -2.07 -0.06
N GLN A 176 -17.91 -1.24 -1.10
CA GLN A 176 -18.52 -1.55 -2.40
C GLN A 176 -17.56 -2.22 -3.39
N ALA A 177 -16.27 -2.14 -3.11
CA ALA A 177 -15.15 -2.69 -3.87
C ALA A 177 -15.33 -4.14 -4.29
N ASP A 178 -15.92 -4.97 -3.43
CA ASP A 178 -16.12 -6.38 -3.70
C ASP A 178 -17.02 -6.61 -4.92
N HIS A 179 -17.97 -5.69 -5.19
CA HIS A 179 -18.79 -5.73 -6.40
C HIS A 179 -17.99 -5.49 -7.69
N CYS A 180 -16.82 -4.84 -7.60
CA CYS A 180 -15.93 -4.66 -8.74
C CYS A 180 -15.15 -5.94 -9.10
N LYS A 181 -15.33 -7.05 -8.36
CA LYS A 181 -14.79 -8.40 -8.65
C LYS A 181 -13.29 -8.44 -8.96
N MET A 182 -12.52 -7.49 -8.42
CA MET A 182 -11.07 -7.45 -8.60
C MET A 182 -10.41 -8.73 -8.06
N TYR A 183 -10.86 -9.19 -6.90
CA TYR A 183 -10.36 -10.39 -6.21
C TYR A 183 -10.51 -11.65 -7.06
N ASP A 184 -11.72 -11.87 -7.57
CA ASP A 184 -12.09 -13.13 -8.20
C ASP A 184 -11.28 -13.45 -9.46
N ASN A 185 -10.51 -12.49 -9.97
CA ASN A 185 -9.92 -12.57 -11.29
C ASN A 185 -8.41 -12.36 -11.29
N MET A 186 -7.85 -11.55 -10.38
CA MET A 186 -6.40 -11.37 -10.26
C MET A 186 -5.67 -12.51 -9.55
N PHE A 187 -6.36 -13.30 -8.71
CA PHE A 187 -5.75 -14.31 -7.83
C PHE A 187 -6.29 -15.71 -8.13
N LYS A 188 -6.58 -15.96 -9.41
CA LYS A 188 -6.82 -17.31 -9.92
C LYS A 188 -5.68 -17.80 -10.80
N LYS A 189 -4.85 -16.87 -11.29
CA LYS A 189 -3.77 -17.13 -12.22
C LYS A 189 -2.63 -16.15 -12.00
N PRO A 190 -1.39 -16.59 -12.24
CA PRO A 190 -0.25 -15.69 -12.31
C PRO A 190 -0.47 -14.60 -13.37
N ILE A 191 -0.01 -13.37 -13.11
CA ILE A 191 -0.12 -12.18 -13.98
C ILE A 191 0.48 -12.45 -15.36
N SER A 192 1.62 -13.16 -15.41
CA SER A 192 2.27 -13.57 -16.66
C SER A 192 1.39 -14.47 -17.55
N GLN A 193 0.36 -15.09 -16.98
CA GLN A 193 -0.58 -15.98 -17.66
C GLN A 193 -1.91 -15.30 -18.03
N PHE A 194 -2.05 -13.98 -17.80
CA PHE A 194 -3.26 -13.26 -18.17
C PHE A 194 -3.48 -13.33 -19.69
N LYS A 195 -4.70 -13.72 -20.09
CA LYS A 195 -5.17 -13.73 -21.48
C LYS A 195 -6.27 -12.67 -21.65
N GLU A 196 -6.84 -12.61 -22.84
CA GLU A 196 -7.88 -11.64 -23.21
C GLU A 196 -9.03 -11.56 -22.19
N ARG A 197 -9.47 -12.70 -21.63
CA ARG A 197 -10.52 -12.73 -20.61
C ARG A 197 -10.07 -12.02 -19.34
N GLU A 198 -8.92 -12.41 -18.79
CA GLU A 198 -8.37 -11.81 -17.57
C GLU A 198 -8.10 -10.31 -17.75
N CYS A 199 -7.59 -9.90 -18.91
CA CYS A 199 -7.36 -8.50 -19.26
C CYS A 199 -8.65 -7.67 -19.37
N ARG A 200 -9.69 -8.20 -20.03
CA ARG A 200 -11.00 -7.54 -20.08
C ARG A 200 -11.57 -7.35 -18.67
N ILE A 201 -11.44 -8.37 -17.82
CA ILE A 201 -11.92 -8.28 -16.45
C ILE A 201 -11.12 -7.23 -15.65
N LEU A 202 -9.79 -7.22 -15.77
CA LEU A 202 -8.95 -6.21 -15.12
C LEU A 202 -9.39 -4.79 -15.50
N LYS A 203 -9.61 -4.53 -16.79
CA LYS A 203 -10.11 -3.24 -17.30
C LYS A 203 -11.50 -2.90 -16.76
N GLN A 204 -12.41 -3.87 -16.70
CA GLN A 204 -13.76 -3.68 -16.14
C GLN A 204 -13.72 -3.39 -14.64
N SER A 205 -12.87 -4.08 -13.88
CA SER A 205 -12.68 -3.84 -12.45
C SER A 205 -12.11 -2.44 -12.20
N LYS A 206 -11.09 -2.02 -12.96
CA LYS A 206 -10.52 -0.65 -12.89
C LYS A 206 -11.58 0.41 -13.17
N LYS A 207 -12.40 0.22 -14.21
CA LYS A 207 -13.51 1.12 -14.54
C LYS A 207 -14.56 1.18 -13.42
N CYS A 208 -14.96 0.03 -12.87
CA CYS A 208 -15.89 -0.01 -11.74
C CYS A 208 -15.37 0.80 -10.54
N LEU A 209 -14.10 0.63 -10.16
CA LEU A 209 -13.49 1.40 -9.07
C LEU A 209 -13.44 2.89 -9.37
N LYS A 210 -13.19 3.27 -10.62
CA LYS A 210 -13.29 4.66 -11.07
C LYS A 210 -14.69 5.22 -10.89
N ASP A 211 -15.72 4.49 -11.30
CA ASP A 211 -17.11 4.94 -11.13
C ASP A 211 -17.50 5.05 -9.64
N LEU A 212 -16.88 4.26 -8.75
CA LEU A 212 -17.03 4.43 -7.29
C LEU A 212 -16.28 5.68 -6.79
N ALA A 213 -15.06 5.90 -7.26
CA ALA A 213 -14.16 6.98 -6.85
C ALA A 213 -14.61 8.35 -7.34
N ASP A 214 -15.13 8.47 -8.56
CA ASP A 214 -15.59 9.73 -9.15
C ASP A 214 -16.76 10.34 -8.34
N ARG A 215 -17.44 9.54 -7.51
CA ARG A 215 -18.47 10.02 -6.57
C ARG A 215 -17.90 10.74 -5.35
N CYS A 216 -16.60 10.61 -5.06
CA CYS A 216 -15.97 11.25 -3.91
C CYS A 216 -15.56 12.70 -4.14
N GLN A 217 -15.61 13.21 -5.39
CA GLN A 217 -15.36 14.60 -5.84
C GLN A 217 -14.07 15.31 -5.37
N GLU A 218 -13.35 14.83 -4.36
CA GLU A 218 -12.30 15.60 -3.67
C GLU A 218 -10.94 14.90 -3.56
N ILE A 219 -10.83 13.62 -3.90
CA ILE A 219 -9.53 12.92 -3.94
C ILE A 219 -9.42 12.11 -5.20
N SER A 220 -8.21 12.10 -5.79
CA SER A 220 -7.86 11.07 -6.76
C SER A 220 -7.65 9.75 -6.01
N VAL A 221 -8.74 9.15 -5.51
CA VAL A 221 -8.72 7.80 -4.94
C VAL A 221 -8.26 6.82 -6.03
N MET A 222 -8.50 7.20 -7.28
CA MET A 222 -7.93 6.54 -8.44
C MET A 222 -6.41 6.59 -8.53
N ASP A 223 -5.72 7.61 -8.00
CA ASP A 223 -4.26 7.59 -7.97
C ASP A 223 -3.74 6.47 -7.06
N VAL A 224 -4.41 6.21 -5.92
CA VAL A 224 -4.08 5.09 -5.01
C VAL A 224 -4.27 3.75 -5.73
N PHE A 225 -5.37 3.60 -6.46
CA PHE A 225 -5.60 2.40 -7.25
C PHE A 225 -4.60 2.29 -8.40
N ASN A 226 -4.34 3.34 -9.15
CA ASN A 226 -3.40 3.35 -10.26
C ASN A 226 -1.97 3.02 -9.83
N ALA A 227 -1.54 3.49 -8.64
CA ALA A 227 -0.25 3.13 -8.07
C ALA A 227 -0.05 1.61 -7.92
N ALA A 228 -1.13 0.89 -7.58
CA ALA A 228 -1.18 -0.57 -7.55
C ALA A 228 -1.37 -1.22 -8.92
N TYR A 229 -2.30 -0.70 -9.72
CA TYR A 229 -2.77 -1.35 -10.94
C TYR A 229 -1.81 -1.20 -12.11
N ASN A 230 -1.19 -0.02 -12.28
CA ASN A 230 -0.35 0.26 -13.43
C ASN A 230 0.84 -0.73 -13.53
N PRO A 231 1.56 -1.06 -12.44
CA PRO A 231 2.61 -2.10 -12.49
C PRO A 231 2.12 -3.47 -12.95
N ILE A 232 0.90 -3.87 -12.57
CA ILE A 232 0.30 -5.14 -12.99
C ILE A 232 -0.04 -5.09 -14.48
N GLU A 233 -0.66 -4.00 -14.92
CA GLU A 233 -1.06 -3.79 -16.30
C GLU A 233 0.18 -3.78 -17.23
N GLU A 234 1.25 -3.09 -16.83
CA GLU A 234 2.56 -3.07 -17.50
C GLU A 234 3.22 -4.45 -17.60
N ALA A 235 3.21 -5.23 -16.51
CA ALA A 235 3.82 -6.55 -16.48
C ALA A 235 2.96 -7.63 -17.16
N SER A 236 1.68 -7.35 -17.37
CA SER A 236 0.75 -8.22 -18.08
C SER A 236 0.78 -7.99 -19.60
N LYS A 237 0.13 -8.89 -20.36
CA LYS A 237 -0.12 -8.68 -21.79
C LYS A 237 -1.33 -7.80 -22.09
N CYS A 238 -1.95 -7.18 -21.08
CA CYS A 238 -3.23 -6.49 -21.22
C CYS A 238 -3.17 -5.16 -21.98
N ASN A 239 -1.97 -4.62 -22.19
CA ASN A 239 -1.74 -3.47 -23.05
C ASN A 239 -1.90 -3.78 -24.55
N GLN A 240 -1.91 -5.06 -24.92
CA GLN A 240 -2.01 -5.54 -26.29
C GLN A 240 -3.44 -5.98 -26.68
N VAL A 241 -4.39 -5.85 -25.75
CA VAL A 241 -5.77 -6.37 -25.85
C VAL A 241 -6.79 -5.24 -25.83
#